data_AF-A0A1E3Q183-F1
#
_entry.id   AF-A0A1E3Q183-F1
#
_cell.length_a   1.000
_cell.length_b   1.000
_cell.length_c   1.000
_cell.angle_alpha   90.00
_cell.angle_beta   90.00
_cell.angle_gamma   90.00
#
_symmetry.space_group_name_H-M   'P 1'
#
loop_
_entity.id
_entity.type
_entity.pdbx_description
1 polymer ?
#
loop_
_entity_poly.entity_id
_entity_poly.type
_entity_poly.pdbx_seq_one_letter_code
_entity_poly.pdbx_strand_id
1 'polypeptide(L)'
;MFARKLQILALFALTIVGLIVLSLPRQPQLLLLTYGAQKQQAPIHPPPQNVVGALGQVSNEALAGQPTERELSASRAMRLSKIRGKAEDKLEPKGSKIVLLTGTDGKGHNNAIKNLMETVQANREEYCAYHDYKYVFMNLTKHVTPGRHPVWAKIPAIQEALDLNPTAEWVWWLDTDAIIMTPEIDLASHVLNPEVLKTRIACDRPIRLPNGKPSGLKASCNVDVNMIDIIVGQDHHGVNAGSILFRRNEWSMAFLDMWADPMYVNQRFERQEQDVLNHIIVNHPKIREHVAIVPQRVINAYSVGGDDMGWVTGDLVVHFAGCWVNSECNERWQDFWNRRRVVKATG
;
A
#
# COMPACT_ATOMS: atom_id res chain seq x y z
N MET A 1 76.18 -14.04 -17.43
CA MET A 1 74.85 -14.66 -17.65
C MET A 1 73.73 -14.13 -16.74
N PHE A 2 73.95 -13.06 -15.95
CA PHE A 2 72.94 -12.48 -15.04
C PHE A 2 72.35 -11.13 -15.48
N ALA A 3 72.94 -10.44 -16.47
CA ALA A 3 72.47 -9.11 -16.92
C ALA A 3 71.38 -9.14 -18.00
N ARG A 4 71.22 -10.26 -18.75
CA ARG A 4 70.17 -10.39 -19.79
C ARG A 4 68.81 -10.87 -19.26
N LYS A 5 68.72 -11.32 -18.01
CA LYS A 5 67.45 -11.74 -17.39
C LYS A 5 66.69 -10.60 -16.70
N LEU A 6 67.35 -9.49 -16.33
CA LEU A 6 66.69 -8.34 -15.68
C LEU A 6 65.98 -7.40 -16.68
N GLN A 7 66.46 -7.29 -17.93
CA GLN A 7 65.82 -6.44 -18.95
C GLN A 7 64.50 -7.03 -19.48
N ILE A 8 64.34 -8.37 -19.45
CA ILE A 8 63.12 -9.03 -19.95
C ILE A 8 61.97 -8.94 -18.91
N LEU A 9 62.28 -8.89 -17.62
CA LEU A 9 61.27 -8.70 -16.56
C LEU A 9 60.73 -7.25 -16.50
N ALA A 10 61.55 -6.25 -16.81
CA ALA A 10 61.11 -4.85 -16.84
C ALA A 10 60.16 -4.53 -18.03
N LEU A 11 60.36 -5.19 -19.18
CA LEU A 11 59.50 -5.03 -20.36
C LEU A 11 58.14 -5.75 -20.25
N PHE A 12 58.03 -6.81 -19.43
CA PHE A 12 56.75 -7.47 -19.15
C PHE A 12 55.90 -6.75 -18.08
N ALA A 13 56.53 -6.01 -17.15
CA ALA A 13 55.80 -5.24 -16.15
C ALA A 13 55.12 -3.98 -16.75
N LEU A 14 55.71 -3.37 -17.79
CA LEU A 14 55.17 -2.17 -18.43
C LEU A 14 54.01 -2.45 -19.40
N THR A 15 53.92 -3.65 -19.99
CA THR A 15 52.79 -4.06 -20.85
C THR A 15 51.56 -4.50 -20.05
N ILE A 16 51.74 -5.05 -18.83
CA ILE A 16 50.62 -5.47 -17.98
C ILE A 16 49.93 -4.27 -17.29
N VAL A 17 50.68 -3.21 -16.94
CA VAL A 17 50.07 -1.98 -16.40
C VAL A 17 49.28 -1.20 -17.47
N GLY A 18 49.72 -1.24 -18.73
CA GLY A 18 49.03 -0.59 -19.86
C GLY A 18 47.69 -1.27 -20.25
N LEU A 19 47.56 -2.57 -20.04
CA LEU A 19 46.33 -3.32 -20.34
C LEU A 19 45.28 -3.29 -19.21
N ILE A 20 45.69 -3.04 -17.97
CA ILE A 20 44.76 -2.89 -16.83
C ILE A 20 44.08 -1.50 -16.81
N VAL A 21 44.67 -0.49 -17.46
CA VAL A 21 44.07 0.86 -17.56
C VAL A 21 42.99 0.96 -18.67
N LEU A 22 42.88 -0.02 -19.57
CA LEU A 22 41.93 -0.01 -20.69
C LEU A 22 40.66 -0.86 -20.48
N SER A 23 40.45 -1.47 -19.31
CA SER A 23 39.29 -2.35 -19.04
C SER A 23 38.50 -2.01 -17.77
N LEU A 24 38.66 -0.80 -17.22
CA LEU A 24 37.78 -0.32 -16.15
C LEU A 24 36.48 0.24 -16.76
N PRO A 25 35.28 -0.16 -16.27
CA PRO A 25 34.04 0.46 -16.71
C PRO A 25 34.09 1.95 -16.38
N ARG A 26 33.86 2.79 -17.40
CA ARG A 26 33.69 4.24 -17.23
C ARG A 26 32.65 4.48 -16.15
N GLN A 27 33.08 5.10 -15.03
CA GLN A 27 32.14 5.71 -14.10
C GLN A 27 31.22 6.66 -14.88
N PRO A 28 29.90 6.63 -14.64
CA PRO A 28 29.05 7.67 -15.20
C PRO A 28 29.51 9.00 -14.61
N GLN A 29 29.93 9.90 -15.50
CA GLN A 29 30.17 11.29 -15.15
C GLN A 29 28.91 11.82 -14.49
N LEU A 30 29.02 12.19 -13.22
CA LEU A 30 28.00 12.91 -12.48
C LEU A 30 27.84 14.27 -13.19
N LEU A 31 26.92 14.34 -14.14
CA LEU A 31 26.52 15.60 -14.75
C LEU A 31 25.84 16.41 -13.65
N LEU A 32 26.61 17.29 -13.01
CA LEU A 32 26.10 18.35 -12.15
C LEU A 32 25.26 19.28 -13.04
N LEU A 33 24.00 18.91 -13.25
CA LEU A 33 22.98 19.83 -13.70
C LEU A 33 22.76 20.82 -12.55
N THR A 34 23.39 21.97 -12.65
CA THR A 34 23.04 23.17 -11.89
C THR A 34 21.65 23.62 -12.35
N TYR A 35 20.62 22.93 -11.86
CA TYR A 35 19.26 23.45 -11.93
C TYR A 35 19.16 24.60 -10.93
N GLY A 36 19.12 25.82 -11.46
CA GLY A 36 18.77 27.01 -10.69
C GLY A 36 17.37 26.83 -10.12
N ALA A 37 17.28 26.39 -8.87
CA ALA A 37 16.06 26.45 -8.10
C ALA A 37 15.74 27.93 -7.85
N GLN A 38 14.87 28.51 -8.68
CA GLN A 38 14.13 29.71 -8.31
C GLN A 38 13.35 29.35 -7.05
N LYS A 39 13.82 29.85 -5.89
CA LYS A 39 13.06 29.90 -4.65
C LYS A 39 11.78 30.69 -4.91
N GLN A 40 10.67 30.01 -5.17
CA GLN A 40 9.36 30.57 -4.82
C GLN A 40 9.16 30.31 -3.33
N GLN A 41 9.53 31.30 -2.52
CA GLN A 41 9.09 31.39 -1.14
C GLN A 41 7.58 31.58 -1.15
N ALA A 42 6.84 30.51 -0.85
CA ALA A 42 5.46 30.64 -0.41
C ALA A 42 5.45 31.46 0.90
N PRO A 43 4.55 32.44 1.07
CA PRO A 43 4.47 33.23 2.29
C PRO A 43 4.20 32.31 3.49
N ILE A 44 5.06 32.41 4.50
CA ILE A 44 4.83 31.80 5.81
C ILE A 44 3.68 32.56 6.45
N HIS A 45 2.47 31.99 6.38
CA HIS A 45 1.36 32.47 7.21
C HIS A 45 1.62 32.01 8.65
N PRO A 46 1.64 32.92 9.64
CA PRO A 46 1.64 32.50 11.03
C PRO A 46 0.36 31.71 11.33
N PRO A 47 0.41 30.72 12.26
CA PRO A 47 -0.78 30.01 12.68
C PRO A 47 -1.84 31.02 13.16
N PRO A 48 -3.14 30.80 12.85
CA PRO A 48 -4.19 31.71 13.27
C PRO A 48 -4.14 31.86 14.79
N GLN A 49 -4.05 33.11 15.23
CA GLN A 49 -4.11 33.46 16.65
C GLN A 49 -5.47 33.07 17.21
N ASN A 50 -5.46 32.45 18.39
CA ASN A 50 -6.65 32.07 19.15
C ASN A 50 -7.63 33.25 19.24
N VAL A 51 -8.71 33.20 18.46
CA VAL A 51 -9.91 33.98 18.74
C VAL A 51 -10.64 33.24 19.85
N VAL A 52 -10.39 33.64 21.10
CA VAL A 52 -11.30 33.35 22.20
C VAL A 52 -12.55 34.18 21.94
N GLY A 53 -13.43 33.63 21.10
CA GLY A 53 -14.77 34.16 20.83
C GLY A 53 -15.76 33.49 21.76
N ALA A 54 -16.30 34.29 22.68
CA ALA A 54 -17.52 34.08 23.46
C ALA A 54 -18.10 32.65 23.51
N LEU A 55 -17.95 32.00 24.66
CA LEU A 55 -18.83 30.92 25.09
C LEU A 55 -20.27 31.46 25.17
N GLY A 56 -20.98 31.42 24.06
CA GLY A 56 -22.44 31.39 24.09
C GLY A 56 -22.85 30.14 24.84
N GLN A 57 -23.54 30.32 25.96
CA GLN A 57 -24.14 29.23 26.72
C GLN A 57 -25.05 28.43 25.78
N VAL A 58 -24.58 27.28 25.33
CA VAL A 58 -25.46 26.25 24.76
C VAL A 58 -26.28 25.76 25.94
N SER A 59 -27.58 26.05 25.93
CA SER A 59 -28.50 25.54 26.93
C SER A 59 -28.42 24.02 26.96
N ASN A 60 -28.37 23.45 28.17
CA ASN A 60 -28.31 22.00 28.44
C ASN A 60 -29.51 21.19 27.90
N GLU A 61 -30.40 21.81 27.12
CA GLU A 61 -31.62 21.20 26.60
C GLU A 61 -31.44 20.57 25.21
N ALA A 62 -30.30 20.80 24.52
CA ALA A 62 -30.03 20.25 23.19
C ALA A 62 -29.29 18.89 23.17
N LEU A 63 -28.90 18.36 24.33
CA LEU A 63 -28.17 17.07 24.46
C LEU A 63 -29.05 15.91 24.96
N ALA A 64 -30.31 16.18 25.32
CA ALA A 64 -31.27 15.16 25.74
C ALA A 64 -31.84 14.43 24.52
N GLY A 65 -31.12 13.44 24.00
CA GLY A 65 -31.62 12.57 22.93
C GLY A 65 -30.56 12.00 21.97
N GLN A 66 -29.29 12.41 22.08
CA GLN A 66 -28.22 11.75 21.34
C GLN A 66 -27.80 10.46 22.05
N PRO A 67 -27.72 9.32 21.33
CA PRO A 67 -27.25 8.08 21.93
C PRO A 67 -25.80 8.23 22.40
N THR A 68 -25.53 7.70 23.58
CA THR A 68 -24.19 7.63 24.16
C THR A 68 -23.26 6.78 23.29
N GLU A 69 -21.95 7.00 23.40
CA GLU A 69 -20.93 6.20 22.69
C GLU A 69 -21.09 4.69 22.96
N ARG A 70 -21.50 4.34 24.18
CA ARG A 70 -21.81 2.95 24.57
C ARG A 70 -23.01 2.39 23.82
N GLU A 71 -24.08 3.17 23.65
CA GLU A 71 -25.27 2.78 22.89
C GLU A 71 -24.97 2.65 21.39
N LEU A 72 -24.17 3.57 20.84
CA LEU A 72 -23.70 3.51 19.44
C LEU A 72 -22.86 2.24 19.20
N SER A 73 -21.93 1.94 20.11
CA SER A 73 -21.10 0.73 20.06
C SER A 73 -21.94 -0.55 20.18
N ALA A 74 -22.91 -0.60 21.09
CA ALA A 74 -23.82 -1.74 21.24
C ALA A 74 -24.72 -1.94 20.00
N SER A 75 -25.28 -0.86 19.45
CA SER A 75 -26.08 -0.87 18.23
C SER A 75 -25.27 -1.40 17.04
N ARG A 76 -24.02 -0.95 16.92
CA ARG A 76 -23.08 -1.44 15.91
C ARG A 76 -22.78 -2.93 16.08
N ALA A 77 -22.44 -3.37 17.29
CA ALA A 77 -22.17 -4.78 17.57
C ALA A 77 -23.38 -5.68 17.21
N MET A 78 -24.60 -5.23 17.54
CA MET A 78 -25.84 -5.92 17.18
C MET A 78 -26.08 -5.94 15.66
N ARG A 79 -25.77 -4.86 14.94
CA ARG A 79 -25.84 -4.86 13.47
C ARG A 79 -24.86 -5.87 12.88
N LEU A 80 -23.60 -5.88 13.35
CA LEU A 80 -22.56 -6.78 12.86
C LEU A 80 -22.91 -8.25 13.11
N SER A 81 -23.49 -8.60 14.25
CA SER A 81 -23.91 -9.98 14.52
C SER A 81 -24.99 -10.46 13.57
N LYS A 82 -25.90 -9.58 13.14
CA LYS A 82 -26.96 -9.90 12.17
C LYS A 82 -26.44 -10.15 10.76
N ILE A 83 -25.26 -9.65 10.38
CA ILE A 83 -24.70 -9.86 9.03
C ILE A 83 -23.58 -10.89 8.99
N ARG A 84 -23.12 -11.35 10.16
CA ARG A 84 -21.92 -12.19 10.26
C ARG A 84 -22.06 -13.47 9.45
N GLY A 85 -21.05 -13.75 8.61
CA GLY A 85 -20.96 -14.98 7.81
C GLY A 85 -22.13 -15.18 6.84
N LYS A 86 -22.79 -14.10 6.43
CA LYS A 86 -23.87 -14.15 5.43
C LYS A 86 -23.34 -14.17 4.00
N ALA A 87 -22.05 -13.92 3.79
CA ALA A 87 -21.42 -14.25 2.52
C ALA A 87 -21.40 -15.77 2.37
N GLU A 88 -21.95 -16.26 1.26
CA GLU A 88 -21.87 -17.67 0.92
C GLU A 88 -20.47 -17.95 0.32
N ASP A 89 -19.46 -18.16 1.17
CA ASP A 89 -18.08 -18.44 0.77
C ASP A 89 -17.97 -19.74 -0.04
N LYS A 90 -18.08 -19.62 -1.37
CA LYS A 90 -18.10 -20.77 -2.31
C LYS A 90 -16.71 -21.26 -2.70
N LEU A 91 -15.70 -20.42 -2.58
CA LEU A 91 -14.33 -20.72 -3.03
C LEU A 91 -13.35 -20.76 -1.85
N GLU A 92 -12.16 -21.28 -2.11
CA GLU A 92 -11.01 -21.15 -1.21
C GLU A 92 -10.15 -19.94 -1.63
N PRO A 93 -9.47 -19.27 -0.67
CA PRO A 93 -9.50 -19.54 0.77
C PRO A 93 -10.83 -19.11 1.43
N LYS A 94 -11.30 -19.87 2.43
CA LYS A 94 -12.44 -19.44 3.26
C LYS A 94 -12.19 -18.11 3.96
N GLY A 95 -13.24 -17.35 4.24
CA GLY A 95 -13.11 -16.04 4.85
C GLY A 95 -12.41 -16.04 6.21
N SER A 96 -12.62 -17.07 7.02
CA SER A 96 -11.92 -17.27 8.29
C SER A 96 -10.38 -17.39 8.17
N LYS A 97 -9.86 -17.56 6.95
CA LYS A 97 -8.42 -17.60 6.62
C LYS A 97 -7.88 -16.24 6.15
N ILE A 98 -8.70 -15.20 6.11
CA ILE A 98 -8.33 -13.88 5.59
C ILE A 98 -8.33 -12.86 6.73
N VAL A 99 -7.24 -12.10 6.83
CA VAL A 99 -7.10 -10.96 7.72
C VAL A 99 -7.14 -9.66 6.91
N LEU A 100 -8.05 -8.75 7.25
CA LEU A 100 -8.00 -7.36 6.78
C LEU A 100 -7.29 -6.52 7.84
N LEU A 101 -6.20 -5.88 7.44
CA LEU A 101 -5.35 -5.05 8.29
C LEU A 101 -5.41 -3.58 7.86
N THR A 102 -5.72 -2.72 8.81
CA THR A 102 -5.59 -1.27 8.68
C THR A 102 -4.74 -0.74 9.84
N GLY A 103 -3.85 0.22 9.59
CA GLY A 103 -3.09 0.87 10.66
C GLY A 103 -2.85 2.35 10.46
N THR A 104 -2.73 3.09 11.56
CA THR A 104 -2.31 4.51 11.58
C THR A 104 -1.64 4.87 12.90
N ASP A 105 -0.79 5.91 12.90
CA ASP A 105 -0.30 6.58 14.11
C ASP A 105 -1.12 7.83 14.48
N GLY A 106 -2.21 8.09 13.75
CA GLY A 106 -3.09 9.26 13.93
C GLY A 106 -2.52 10.57 13.36
N LYS A 107 -1.43 10.51 12.59
CA LYS A 107 -0.80 11.67 11.96
C LYS A 107 -0.94 11.63 10.44
N GLY A 108 -0.32 12.62 9.78
CA GLY A 108 -0.27 12.72 8.34
C GLY A 108 -1.46 13.48 7.73
N HIS A 109 -1.50 13.51 6.40
CA HIS A 109 -2.46 14.31 5.64
C HIS A 109 -3.90 13.79 5.74
N ASN A 110 -4.08 12.52 6.10
CA ASN A 110 -5.39 11.90 6.26
C ASN A 110 -6.23 12.55 7.38
N ASN A 111 -5.60 13.32 8.29
CA ASN A 111 -6.29 14.13 9.31
C ASN A 111 -7.22 15.21 8.73
N ALA A 112 -7.11 15.52 7.43
CA ALA A 112 -8.06 16.37 6.74
C ALA A 112 -9.46 15.74 6.64
N ILE A 113 -9.58 14.40 6.68
CA ILE A 113 -10.86 13.69 6.58
C ILE A 113 -11.52 13.62 7.97
N LYS A 114 -12.72 14.19 8.08
CA LYS A 114 -13.49 14.20 9.34
C LYS A 114 -13.95 12.80 9.71
N ASN A 115 -13.84 12.46 11.00
CA ASN A 115 -14.27 11.16 11.56
C ASN A 115 -13.69 9.94 10.82
N LEU A 116 -12.48 10.09 10.26
CA LEU A 116 -11.85 9.06 9.43
C LEU A 116 -11.79 7.71 10.15
N MET A 117 -11.30 7.68 11.39
CA MET A 117 -11.11 6.40 12.09
C MET A 117 -12.42 5.68 12.39
N GLU A 118 -13.44 6.42 12.80
CA GLU A 118 -14.77 5.86 13.05
C GLU A 118 -15.36 5.24 11.78
N THR A 119 -15.31 5.99 10.67
CA THR A 119 -15.85 5.57 9.37
C THR A 119 -15.06 4.42 8.76
N VAL A 120 -13.73 4.48 8.77
CA VAL A 120 -12.86 3.38 8.31
C VAL A 120 -13.13 2.12 9.09
N GLN A 121 -13.08 2.16 10.42
CA GLN A 121 -13.36 0.96 11.23
C GLN A 121 -14.77 0.42 10.93
N ALA A 122 -15.78 1.28 10.75
CA ALA A 122 -17.14 0.86 10.40
C ALA A 122 -17.18 0.07 9.10
N ASN A 123 -16.49 0.58 8.09
CA ASN A 123 -16.44 -0.01 6.78
C ASN A 123 -15.70 -1.36 6.79
N ARG A 124 -14.57 -1.45 7.51
CA ARG A 124 -13.78 -2.70 7.62
C ARG A 124 -14.52 -3.76 8.43
N GLU A 125 -15.14 -3.38 9.56
CA GLU A 125 -15.91 -4.31 10.40
C GLU A 125 -17.15 -4.84 9.69
N GLU A 126 -17.89 -4.02 8.95
CA GLU A 126 -19.04 -4.48 8.17
C GLU A 126 -18.63 -5.54 7.15
N TYR A 127 -17.57 -5.25 6.38
CA TYR A 127 -17.04 -6.15 5.37
C TYR A 127 -16.55 -7.47 6.00
N CYS A 128 -15.73 -7.38 7.05
CA CYS A 128 -15.19 -8.56 7.72
C CYS A 128 -16.26 -9.38 8.42
N ALA A 129 -17.28 -8.74 9.02
CA ALA A 129 -18.40 -9.48 9.58
C ALA A 129 -19.11 -10.26 8.46
N TYR A 130 -19.47 -9.60 7.36
CA TYR A 130 -20.24 -10.23 6.28
C TYR A 130 -19.56 -11.48 5.71
N HIS A 131 -18.25 -11.40 5.46
CA HIS A 131 -17.46 -12.50 4.89
C HIS A 131 -16.77 -13.42 5.90
N ASP A 132 -17.05 -13.26 7.20
CA ASP A 132 -16.33 -13.99 8.26
C ASP A 132 -14.80 -13.82 8.23
N TYR A 133 -14.31 -12.66 7.76
CA TYR A 133 -12.90 -12.30 7.81
C TYR A 133 -12.54 -11.80 9.22
N LYS A 134 -11.25 -11.84 9.54
CA LYS A 134 -10.74 -11.18 10.74
C LYS A 134 -10.30 -9.75 10.42
N TYR A 135 -10.90 -8.78 11.10
CA TYR A 135 -10.43 -7.40 11.07
C TYR A 135 -9.37 -7.17 12.14
N VAL A 136 -8.25 -6.56 11.77
CA VAL A 136 -7.20 -6.08 12.67
C VAL A 136 -6.99 -4.60 12.42
N PHE A 137 -7.15 -3.80 13.48
CA PHE A 137 -6.70 -2.43 13.52
C PHE A 137 -5.41 -2.33 14.34
N MET A 138 -4.41 -1.60 13.84
CA MET A 138 -3.14 -1.41 14.54
C MET A 138 -2.78 0.07 14.71
N ASN A 139 -2.50 0.47 15.95
CA ASN A 139 -1.83 1.74 16.20
C ASN A 139 -0.34 1.60 15.84
N LEU A 140 0.09 2.33 14.80
CA LEU A 140 1.44 2.25 14.24
C LEU A 140 2.48 3.01 15.05
N THR A 141 2.10 3.76 16.09
CA THR A 141 3.05 4.54 16.92
C THR A 141 4.21 3.67 17.42
N LYS A 142 3.95 2.40 17.75
CA LYS A 142 4.97 1.43 18.20
C LYS A 142 5.96 0.98 17.11
N HIS A 143 5.59 1.13 15.84
CA HIS A 143 6.37 0.70 14.67
C HIS A 143 7.05 1.87 13.96
N VAL A 144 6.69 3.11 14.30
CA VAL A 144 7.34 4.31 13.77
C VAL A 144 8.74 4.44 14.36
N THR A 145 9.73 4.47 13.47
CA THR A 145 11.13 4.72 13.85
C THR A 145 11.47 6.20 13.61
N PRO A 146 12.05 6.91 14.60
CA PRO A 146 12.48 8.30 14.40
C PRO A 146 13.40 8.48 13.20
N GLY A 147 13.14 9.53 12.40
CA GLY A 147 13.92 9.83 11.19
C GLY A 147 13.56 9.01 9.96
N ARG A 148 12.63 8.04 10.06
CA ARG A 148 12.07 7.30 8.93
C ARG A 148 10.67 7.81 8.59
N HIS A 149 10.29 7.72 7.32
CA HIS A 149 8.92 8.06 6.91
C HIS A 149 7.92 7.08 7.56
N PRO A 150 6.78 7.54 8.12
CA PRO A 150 5.85 6.67 8.87
C PRO A 150 5.26 5.51 8.06
N VAL A 151 5.17 5.65 6.74
CA VAL A 151 4.72 4.59 5.82
C VAL A 151 5.45 3.26 6.00
N TRP A 152 6.72 3.29 6.39
CA TRP A 152 7.53 2.11 6.62
C TRP A 152 7.01 1.25 7.78
N ALA A 153 6.24 1.84 8.70
CA ALA A 153 5.60 1.13 9.82
C ALA A 153 4.57 0.09 9.35
N LYS A 154 4.14 0.11 8.08
CA LYS A 154 3.22 -0.91 7.54
C LYS A 154 3.86 -2.29 7.49
N ILE A 155 5.16 -2.38 7.23
CA ILE A 155 5.85 -3.67 7.08
C ILE A 155 5.85 -4.47 8.38
N PRO A 156 6.37 -3.96 9.52
CA PRO A 156 6.29 -4.67 10.79
C PRO A 156 4.84 -4.86 11.28
N ALA A 157 3.90 -3.99 10.88
CA ALA A 157 2.48 -4.19 11.18
C ALA A 157 1.88 -5.39 10.44
N ILE A 158 2.27 -5.63 9.19
CA ILE A 158 1.87 -6.82 8.41
C ILE A 158 2.45 -8.08 9.06
N GLN A 159 3.72 -8.07 9.45
CA GLN A 159 4.37 -9.18 10.15
C GLN A 159 3.65 -9.49 11.47
N GLU A 160 3.41 -8.50 12.32
CA GLU A 160 2.71 -8.69 13.59
C GLU A 160 1.26 -9.16 13.39
N ALA A 161 0.55 -8.66 12.37
CA ALA A 161 -0.79 -9.14 12.07
C ALA A 161 -0.77 -10.62 11.65
N LEU A 162 0.25 -11.08 10.94
CA LEU A 162 0.42 -12.50 10.69
C LEU A 162 0.71 -13.23 12.02
N ASP A 163 1.61 -12.78 12.86
CA ASP A 163 1.92 -13.49 14.12
C ASP A 163 0.71 -13.63 15.05
N LEU A 164 -0.14 -12.60 15.14
CA LEU A 164 -1.37 -12.60 15.93
C LEU A 164 -2.51 -13.47 15.33
N ASN A 165 -2.34 -13.96 14.10
CA ASN A 165 -3.35 -14.68 13.35
C ASN A 165 -2.79 -15.94 12.68
N PRO A 166 -2.28 -16.92 13.46
CA PRO A 166 -1.53 -18.06 12.92
C PRO A 166 -2.32 -18.93 11.94
N THR A 167 -3.65 -18.87 11.97
CA THR A 167 -4.52 -19.61 11.05
C THR A 167 -4.81 -18.89 9.74
N ALA A 168 -4.41 -17.62 9.60
CA ALA A 168 -4.63 -16.83 8.39
C ALA A 168 -3.71 -17.32 7.27
N GLU A 169 -4.28 -17.49 6.07
CA GLU A 169 -3.53 -17.76 4.84
C GLU A 169 -3.17 -16.48 4.10
N TRP A 170 -3.97 -15.42 4.27
CA TRP A 170 -3.74 -14.13 3.62
C TRP A 170 -3.95 -12.98 4.60
N VAL A 171 -3.11 -11.95 4.47
CA VAL A 171 -3.33 -10.63 5.06
C VAL A 171 -3.46 -9.60 3.95
N TRP A 172 -4.54 -8.81 3.99
CA TRP A 172 -4.77 -7.68 3.13
C TRP A 172 -4.50 -6.40 3.90
N TRP A 173 -3.41 -5.71 3.58
CA TRP A 173 -3.18 -4.34 4.04
C TRP A 173 -4.03 -3.38 3.20
N LEU A 174 -4.80 -2.53 3.88
CA LEU A 174 -5.58 -1.47 3.24
C LEU A 174 -5.39 -0.15 3.98
N ASP A 175 -4.95 0.89 3.26
CA ASP A 175 -4.71 2.21 3.81
C ASP A 175 -5.99 2.83 4.41
N THR A 176 -5.80 3.77 5.33
CA THR A 176 -6.91 4.43 6.03
C THR A 176 -7.74 5.31 5.11
N ASP A 177 -7.13 5.93 4.11
CA ASP A 177 -7.79 6.74 3.08
C ASP A 177 -8.32 5.88 1.93
N ALA A 178 -8.92 4.73 2.23
CA ALA A 178 -9.63 3.89 1.28
C ALA A 178 -11.00 3.45 1.80
N ILE A 179 -11.99 3.33 0.93
CA ILE A 179 -13.33 2.83 1.25
C ILE A 179 -13.58 1.54 0.48
N ILE A 180 -14.06 0.50 1.16
CA ILE A 180 -14.66 -0.67 0.53
C ILE A 180 -16.05 -0.26 0.06
N MET A 181 -16.22 -0.18 -1.26
CA MET A 181 -17.38 0.39 -1.93
C MET A 181 -18.47 -0.65 -2.21
N THR A 182 -18.07 -1.90 -2.42
CA THR A 182 -18.97 -3.01 -2.76
C THR A 182 -18.71 -4.16 -1.79
N PRO A 183 -19.26 -4.11 -0.57
CA PRO A 183 -18.91 -5.03 0.50
C PRO A 183 -19.40 -6.46 0.25
N GLU A 184 -20.23 -6.71 -0.76
CA GLU A 184 -20.67 -8.05 -1.12
C GLU A 184 -19.66 -8.84 -1.98
N ILE A 185 -18.61 -8.19 -2.49
CA ILE A 185 -17.54 -8.87 -3.24
C ILE A 185 -16.67 -9.66 -2.27
N ASP A 186 -16.59 -10.98 -2.43
CA ASP A 186 -15.69 -11.85 -1.69
C ASP A 186 -14.29 -11.89 -2.34
N LEU A 187 -13.23 -11.71 -1.55
CA LEU A 187 -11.84 -11.75 -2.01
C LEU A 187 -11.44 -13.09 -2.64
N ALA A 188 -11.97 -14.23 -2.19
CA ALA A 188 -11.67 -15.51 -2.83
C ALA A 188 -12.18 -15.51 -4.29
N SER A 189 -13.44 -15.15 -4.50
CA SER A 189 -14.04 -15.00 -5.84
C SER A 189 -13.57 -13.79 -6.65
N HIS A 190 -12.85 -12.85 -6.01
CA HIS A 190 -12.39 -11.64 -6.66
C HIS A 190 -10.94 -11.69 -7.12
N VAL A 191 -10.02 -12.17 -6.27
CA VAL A 191 -8.58 -12.12 -6.53
C VAL A 191 -7.73 -13.21 -5.84
N LEU A 192 -8.19 -13.87 -4.77
CA LEU A 192 -7.36 -14.81 -3.99
C LEU A 192 -7.42 -16.26 -4.47
N ASN A 193 -8.54 -16.71 -5.04
CA ASN A 193 -8.62 -18.06 -5.57
C ASN A 193 -7.67 -18.22 -6.77
N PRO A 194 -6.84 -19.29 -6.85
CA PRO A 194 -5.83 -19.43 -7.91
C PRO A 194 -6.39 -19.33 -9.34
N GLU A 195 -7.54 -19.95 -9.62
CA GLU A 195 -8.16 -19.91 -10.95
C GLU A 195 -8.73 -18.53 -11.27
N VAL A 196 -9.27 -17.84 -10.26
CA VAL A 196 -9.71 -16.45 -10.40
C VAL A 196 -8.52 -15.54 -10.65
N LEU A 197 -7.47 -15.63 -9.84
CA LEU A 197 -6.27 -14.79 -9.92
C LEU A 197 -5.64 -14.85 -11.31
N LYS A 198 -5.57 -16.04 -11.91
CA LYS A 198 -5.06 -16.24 -13.27
C LYS A 198 -5.76 -15.35 -14.31
N THR A 199 -7.05 -15.09 -14.12
CA THR A 199 -7.85 -14.20 -15.01
C THR A 199 -7.73 -12.71 -14.66
N ARG A 200 -7.18 -12.37 -13.49
CA ARG A 200 -7.05 -11.00 -12.98
C ARG A 200 -5.67 -10.39 -13.18
N ILE A 201 -4.64 -11.21 -13.39
CA ILE A 201 -3.28 -10.74 -13.68
C ILE A 201 -3.31 -9.88 -14.94
N ALA A 202 -2.59 -8.75 -14.91
CA ALA A 202 -2.44 -7.83 -16.02
C ALA A 202 -1.50 -8.39 -17.11
N CYS A 203 -1.77 -9.60 -17.59
CA CYS A 203 -0.98 -10.34 -18.57
C CYS A 203 -0.59 -9.47 -19.77
N ASP A 204 0.69 -9.56 -20.17
CA ASP A 204 1.32 -8.80 -21.27
C ASP A 204 1.30 -7.28 -21.13
N ARG A 205 0.81 -6.72 -20.02
CA ARG A 205 0.91 -5.30 -19.73
C ARG A 205 2.34 -4.94 -19.30
N PRO A 206 2.92 -3.84 -19.80
CA PRO A 206 4.23 -3.38 -19.37
C PRO A 206 4.25 -3.10 -17.87
N ILE A 207 5.29 -3.58 -17.18
CA ILE A 207 5.53 -3.17 -15.79
C ILE A 207 6.09 -1.74 -15.83
N ARG A 208 5.44 -0.81 -15.13
CA ARG A 208 5.84 0.60 -15.11
C ARG A 208 6.90 0.85 -14.05
N LEU A 209 7.79 1.80 -14.33
CA LEU A 209 8.72 2.39 -13.37
C LEU A 209 8.03 3.53 -12.60
N PRO A 210 8.63 4.02 -11.50
CA PRO A 210 8.07 5.14 -10.73
C PRO A 210 7.85 6.42 -11.54
N ASN A 211 8.64 6.64 -12.58
CA ASN A 211 8.49 7.77 -13.51
C ASN A 211 7.42 7.55 -14.60
N GLY A 212 6.64 6.45 -14.51
CA GLY A 212 5.57 6.08 -15.44
C GLY A 212 6.00 5.46 -16.76
N LYS A 213 7.31 5.44 -17.05
CA LYS A 213 7.83 4.80 -18.27
C LYS A 213 7.81 3.27 -18.13
N PRO A 214 7.71 2.53 -19.25
CA PRO A 214 7.88 1.08 -19.23
C PRO A 214 9.28 0.70 -18.71
N SER A 215 9.35 -0.35 -17.90
CA SER A 215 10.61 -0.94 -17.41
C SER A 215 11.34 -1.80 -18.45
N GLY A 216 10.71 -2.08 -19.59
CA GLY A 216 11.16 -3.10 -20.55
C GLY A 216 10.67 -4.51 -20.23
N LEU A 217 10.05 -4.71 -19.06
CA LEU A 217 9.41 -5.96 -18.65
C LEU A 217 7.90 -5.89 -18.83
N LYS A 218 7.26 -7.06 -18.90
CA LYS A 218 5.80 -7.23 -18.91
C LYS A 218 5.40 -8.21 -17.82
N ALA A 219 4.19 -8.07 -17.30
CA ALA A 219 3.61 -9.09 -16.42
C ALA A 219 3.42 -10.39 -17.20
N SER A 220 3.91 -11.51 -16.65
CA SER A 220 3.82 -12.82 -17.29
C SER A 220 2.37 -13.28 -17.40
N CYS A 221 2.03 -13.91 -18.51
CA CYS A 221 0.76 -14.61 -18.70
C CYS A 221 0.82 -16.08 -18.26
N ASN A 222 2.04 -16.63 -18.19
CA ASN A 222 2.30 -17.97 -17.73
C ASN A 222 2.85 -17.91 -16.31
N VAL A 223 1.95 -17.66 -15.36
CA VAL A 223 2.26 -17.56 -13.93
C VAL A 223 1.80 -18.84 -13.26
N ASP A 224 2.69 -19.47 -12.48
CA ASP A 224 2.26 -20.47 -11.52
C ASP A 224 1.60 -19.75 -10.34
N VAL A 225 0.28 -19.66 -10.38
CA VAL A 225 -0.54 -18.98 -9.37
C VAL A 225 -0.35 -19.57 -7.96
N ASN A 226 0.14 -20.81 -7.84
CA ASN A 226 0.42 -21.41 -6.54
C ASN A 226 1.70 -20.86 -5.88
N MET A 227 2.60 -20.24 -6.66
CA MET A 227 3.79 -19.55 -6.15
C MET A 227 3.53 -18.08 -5.83
N ILE A 228 2.33 -17.55 -6.11
CA ILE A 228 2.03 -16.15 -5.82
C ILE A 228 1.82 -15.95 -4.32
N ASP A 229 2.62 -15.04 -3.80
CA ASP A 229 2.65 -14.66 -2.40
C ASP A 229 2.33 -13.18 -2.18
N ILE A 230 2.43 -12.36 -3.22
CA ILE A 230 2.08 -10.93 -3.19
C ILE A 230 1.11 -10.61 -4.32
N ILE A 231 0.01 -9.92 -4.01
CA ILE A 231 -0.89 -9.36 -5.02
C ILE A 231 -0.95 -7.84 -4.82
N VAL A 232 -0.64 -7.10 -5.89
CA VAL A 232 -0.56 -5.64 -5.85
C VAL A 232 -1.11 -5.02 -7.15
N GLY A 233 -1.75 -3.86 -7.02
CA GLY A 233 -2.23 -3.07 -8.15
C GLY A 233 -1.10 -2.26 -8.80
N GLN A 234 -1.07 -2.22 -10.14
CA GLN A 234 -0.18 -1.32 -10.89
C GLN A 234 -0.87 0.00 -11.26
N ASP A 235 -0.28 1.11 -10.82
CA ASP A 235 -0.69 2.48 -11.12
C ASP A 235 0.24 3.15 -12.16
N HIS A 236 0.08 4.46 -12.36
CA HIS A 236 0.91 5.26 -13.28
C HIS A 236 2.34 5.50 -12.77
N HIS A 237 2.63 5.12 -11.52
CA HIS A 237 3.93 5.19 -10.85
C HIS A 237 4.49 3.80 -10.49
N GLY A 238 4.08 2.76 -11.22
CA GLY A 238 4.59 1.41 -11.03
C GLY A 238 3.63 0.50 -10.28
N VAL A 239 3.68 0.48 -8.95
CA VAL A 239 2.72 -0.28 -8.13
C VAL A 239 2.21 0.62 -7.01
N ASN A 240 1.03 0.32 -6.45
CA ASN A 240 0.51 1.06 -5.32
C ASN A 240 0.42 0.21 -4.05
N ALA A 241 1.13 0.62 -3.00
CA ALA A 241 1.24 -0.15 -1.75
C ALA A 241 0.18 0.20 -0.69
N GLY A 242 -0.89 0.91 -1.08
CA GLY A 242 -2.01 1.22 -0.18
C GLY A 242 -3.13 0.17 -0.17
N SER A 243 -3.10 -0.79 -1.08
CA SER A 243 -3.92 -2.00 -1.05
C SER A 243 -3.10 -3.15 -1.61
N ILE A 244 -2.64 -4.03 -0.72
CA ILE A 244 -1.68 -5.09 -1.05
C ILE A 244 -1.97 -6.33 -0.20
N LEU A 245 -1.90 -7.50 -0.81
CA LEU A 245 -2.16 -8.77 -0.14
C LEU A 245 -0.88 -9.60 -0.06
N PHE A 246 -0.66 -10.22 1.10
CA PHE A 246 0.45 -11.14 1.36
C PHE A 246 -0.08 -12.50 1.79
N ARG A 247 0.43 -13.55 1.17
CA ARG A 247 0.19 -14.93 1.60
C ARG A 247 1.06 -15.26 2.80
N ARG A 248 0.54 -15.99 3.78
CA ARG A 248 1.37 -16.55 4.86
C ARG A 248 2.26 -17.66 4.30
N ASN A 249 3.56 -17.45 4.36
CA ASN A 249 4.60 -18.49 4.32
C ASN A 249 5.95 -17.87 4.72
N GLU A 250 6.98 -18.71 4.79
CA GLU A 250 8.35 -18.27 5.10
C GLU A 250 8.89 -17.29 4.06
N TRP A 251 8.50 -17.45 2.79
CA TRP A 251 8.94 -16.56 1.71
C TRP A 251 8.44 -15.13 1.92
N SER A 252 7.16 -14.93 2.23
CA SER A 252 6.58 -13.62 2.51
C SER A 252 7.22 -12.97 3.73
N MET A 253 7.51 -13.75 4.78
CA MET A 253 8.19 -13.22 5.97
C MET A 253 9.59 -12.73 5.63
N ALA A 254 10.38 -13.53 4.90
CA ALA A 254 11.70 -13.13 4.44
C ALA A 254 11.66 -11.93 3.48
N PHE A 255 10.64 -11.86 2.61
CA PHE A 255 10.44 -10.71 1.74
C PHE A 255 10.14 -9.44 2.55
N LEU A 256 9.28 -9.51 3.57
CA LEU A 256 8.95 -8.38 4.43
C LEU A 256 10.19 -7.88 5.18
N ASP A 257 11.03 -8.78 5.70
CA ASP A 257 12.32 -8.42 6.31
C ASP A 257 13.24 -7.69 5.33
N MET A 258 13.40 -8.23 4.12
CA MET A 258 14.19 -7.60 3.07
C MET A 258 13.61 -6.25 2.64
N TRP A 259 12.28 -6.11 2.54
CA TRP A 259 11.64 -4.86 2.13
C TRP A 259 11.83 -3.75 3.18
N ALA A 260 11.86 -4.11 4.47
CA ALA A 260 12.19 -3.22 5.57
C ALA A 260 13.71 -3.03 5.82
N ASP A 261 14.57 -3.61 4.98
CA ASP A 261 16.01 -3.57 5.17
C ASP A 261 16.54 -2.10 5.13
N PRO A 262 17.42 -1.70 6.07
CA PRO A 262 18.03 -0.37 6.07
C PRO A 262 18.70 0.05 4.76
N MET A 263 19.17 -0.90 3.95
CA MET A 263 19.73 -0.66 2.61
C MET A 263 18.71 -0.06 1.64
N TYR A 264 17.41 -0.31 1.83
CA TYR A 264 16.34 0.34 1.08
C TYR A 264 15.76 1.53 1.84
N VAL A 265 15.44 1.33 3.12
CA VAL A 265 14.72 2.31 3.94
C VAL A 265 15.50 3.61 4.12
N ASN A 266 16.83 3.55 4.16
CA ASN A 266 17.68 4.73 4.33
C ASN A 266 18.02 5.43 2.99
N GLN A 267 17.56 4.91 1.86
CA GLN A 267 17.79 5.51 0.54
C GLN A 267 16.70 6.51 0.19
N ARG A 268 16.98 7.36 -0.80
CA ARG A 268 16.02 8.35 -1.29
C ARG A 268 15.17 7.76 -2.40
N PHE A 269 14.00 7.25 -2.02
CA PHE A 269 12.91 6.90 -2.91
C PHE A 269 11.79 7.94 -2.77
N GLU A 270 11.27 8.46 -3.88
CA GLU A 270 10.30 9.56 -3.89
C GLU A 270 9.01 9.16 -3.17
N ARG A 271 8.49 7.96 -3.45
CA ARG A 271 7.30 7.37 -2.81
C ARG A 271 7.69 6.25 -1.84
N GLN A 272 8.88 6.33 -1.25
CA GLN A 272 9.29 5.50 -0.12
C GLN A 272 9.16 3.98 -0.40
N GLU A 273 8.43 3.25 0.44
CA GLU A 273 8.27 1.80 0.41
C GLU A 273 7.64 1.31 -0.90
N GLN A 274 6.75 2.11 -1.50
CA GLN A 274 6.10 1.77 -2.75
C GLN A 274 7.08 1.75 -3.93
N ASP A 275 7.94 2.77 -4.03
CA ASP A 275 8.98 2.82 -5.05
C ASP A 275 10.02 1.72 -4.84
N VAL A 276 10.31 1.36 -3.58
CA VAL A 276 11.19 0.22 -3.26
C VAL A 276 10.56 -1.10 -3.69
N LEU A 277 9.27 -1.32 -3.44
CA LEU A 277 8.56 -2.50 -3.91
C LEU A 277 8.64 -2.61 -5.44
N ASN A 278 8.42 -1.50 -6.16
CA ASN A 278 8.57 -1.48 -7.60
C ASN A 278 10.02 -1.81 -8.04
N HIS A 279 11.01 -1.20 -7.39
CA HIS A 279 12.42 -1.48 -7.65
C HIS A 279 12.74 -2.97 -7.50
N ILE A 280 12.28 -3.59 -6.43
CA ILE A 280 12.51 -5.02 -6.16
C ILE A 280 11.84 -5.88 -7.26
N ILE A 281 10.57 -5.59 -7.58
CA ILE A 281 9.83 -6.31 -8.64
C ILE A 281 10.55 -6.22 -9.99
N VAL A 282 11.08 -5.06 -10.35
CA VAL A 282 11.75 -4.86 -11.64
C VAL A 282 13.11 -5.56 -11.68
N ASN A 283 13.92 -5.42 -10.62
CA ASN A 283 15.33 -5.82 -10.65
C ASN A 283 15.58 -7.26 -10.15
N HIS A 284 14.64 -7.90 -9.46
CA HIS A 284 14.83 -9.23 -8.88
C HIS A 284 13.87 -10.25 -9.52
N PRO A 285 14.27 -10.95 -10.60
CA PRO A 285 13.38 -11.85 -11.35
C PRO A 285 12.80 -12.98 -10.48
N LYS A 286 13.58 -13.50 -9.54
CA LYS A 286 13.12 -14.55 -8.63
C LYS A 286 12.13 -14.09 -7.59
N ILE A 287 12.18 -12.82 -7.19
CA ILE A 287 11.13 -12.25 -6.33
C ILE A 287 9.87 -11.96 -7.15
N ARG A 288 10.05 -11.46 -8.38
CA ARG A 288 8.92 -11.18 -9.29
C ARG A 288 8.08 -12.41 -9.62
N GLU A 289 8.67 -13.61 -9.62
CA GLU A 289 7.94 -14.88 -9.81
C GLU A 289 6.84 -15.12 -8.73
N HIS A 290 6.94 -14.48 -7.57
CA HIS A 290 5.98 -14.57 -6.46
C HIS A 290 4.98 -13.39 -6.42
N VAL A 291 5.02 -12.48 -7.40
CA VAL A 291 4.22 -11.25 -7.41
C VAL A 291 3.21 -11.28 -8.56
N ALA A 292 1.93 -11.24 -8.23
CA ALA A 292 0.87 -10.99 -9.20
C ALA A 292 0.57 -9.49 -9.27
N ILE A 293 0.81 -8.92 -10.46
CA ILE A 293 0.42 -7.55 -10.78
C ILE A 293 -0.97 -7.58 -11.41
N VAL A 294 -1.93 -6.93 -10.76
CA VAL A 294 -3.31 -6.79 -11.25
C VAL A 294 -3.57 -5.34 -11.71
N PRO A 295 -4.56 -5.10 -12.60
CA PRO A 295 -4.99 -3.74 -12.89
C PRO A 295 -5.36 -2.99 -11.60
N GLN A 296 -5.00 -1.70 -11.50
CA GLN A 296 -5.21 -0.89 -10.29
C GLN A 296 -6.62 -1.00 -9.73
N ARG A 297 -7.64 -0.98 -10.60
CA ARG A 297 -9.06 -1.03 -10.22
C ARG A 297 -9.50 -2.32 -9.54
N VAL A 298 -8.75 -3.42 -9.69
CA VAL A 298 -9.13 -4.70 -9.08
C VAL A 298 -9.17 -4.57 -7.56
N ILE A 299 -8.13 -4.02 -6.93
CA ILE A 299 -8.08 -3.93 -5.46
C ILE A 299 -7.85 -2.52 -4.92
N ASN A 300 -7.67 -1.52 -5.80
CA ASN A 300 -7.10 -0.23 -5.40
C ASN A 300 -7.49 0.94 -6.34
N ALA A 301 -8.73 0.97 -6.85
CA ALA A 301 -9.16 2.01 -7.78
C ALA A 301 -9.02 3.42 -7.17
N TYR A 302 -8.70 4.43 -7.96
CA TYR A 302 -8.55 5.81 -7.49
C TYR A 302 -9.84 6.61 -7.57
N SER A 303 -10.02 7.53 -6.62
CA SER A 303 -11.08 8.55 -6.70
C SER A 303 -10.95 9.43 -7.95
N VAL A 304 -9.72 9.66 -8.42
CA VAL A 304 -9.40 10.33 -9.69
C VAL A 304 -8.23 9.59 -10.34
N GLY A 305 -8.52 8.73 -11.33
CA GLY A 305 -7.53 7.86 -11.95
C GLY A 305 -7.66 7.66 -13.46
N GLY A 306 -8.47 8.49 -14.13
CA GLY A 306 -8.81 8.29 -15.56
C GLY A 306 -9.50 6.96 -15.82
N ASP A 307 -9.55 6.55 -17.09
CA ASP A 307 -10.32 5.35 -17.52
C ASP A 307 -9.73 4.03 -16.99
N ASP A 308 -8.41 3.98 -16.81
CA ASP A 308 -7.68 2.76 -16.46
C ASP A 308 -7.60 2.49 -14.95
N MET A 309 -7.55 3.56 -14.13
CA MET A 309 -7.32 3.44 -12.68
C MET A 309 -8.47 4.02 -11.85
N GLY A 310 -9.34 4.85 -12.45
CA GLY A 310 -10.45 5.49 -11.76
C GLY A 310 -11.52 4.49 -11.32
N TRP A 311 -12.04 4.67 -10.11
CA TRP A 311 -13.14 3.88 -9.59
C TRP A 311 -14.37 4.01 -10.49
N VAL A 312 -15.03 2.88 -10.74
CA VAL A 312 -16.37 2.85 -11.32
C VAL A 312 -17.31 2.00 -10.46
N THR A 313 -18.62 2.18 -10.67
CA THR A 313 -19.64 1.42 -9.95
C THR A 313 -19.41 -0.08 -10.06
N GLY A 314 -19.26 -0.73 -8.91
CA GLY A 314 -19.00 -2.17 -8.81
C GLY A 314 -17.55 -2.52 -8.49
N ASP A 315 -16.61 -1.58 -8.55
CA ASP A 315 -15.26 -1.82 -8.04
C ASP A 315 -15.28 -2.05 -6.52
N LEU A 316 -14.37 -2.89 -6.03
CA LEU A 316 -14.30 -3.30 -4.62
C LEU A 316 -13.91 -2.12 -3.71
N VAL A 317 -12.86 -1.39 -4.07
CA VAL A 317 -12.26 -0.33 -3.26
C VAL A 317 -12.10 0.94 -4.07
N VAL A 318 -12.34 2.10 -3.43
CA VAL A 318 -11.80 3.39 -3.86
C VAL A 318 -10.72 3.85 -2.88
N HIS A 319 -9.62 4.38 -3.39
CA HIS A 319 -8.49 4.92 -2.64
C HIS A 319 -8.29 6.39 -2.98
N PHE A 320 -8.13 7.22 -1.94
CA PHE A 320 -7.94 8.67 -2.03
C PHE A 320 -6.46 9.09 -2.04
N ALA A 321 -5.58 8.22 -2.56
CA ALA A 321 -4.15 8.48 -2.68
C ALA A 321 -3.88 9.88 -3.25
N GLY A 322 -3.14 10.69 -2.49
CA GLY A 322 -2.74 12.04 -2.91
C GLY A 322 -3.85 13.10 -2.92
N CYS A 323 -5.05 12.84 -2.40
CA CYS A 323 -6.14 13.83 -2.32
C CYS A 323 -5.76 15.11 -1.58
N TRP A 324 -4.72 15.06 -0.75
CA TRP A 324 -4.26 16.18 0.06
C TRP A 324 -3.59 17.28 -0.76
N VAL A 325 -3.07 16.94 -1.95
CA VAL A 325 -2.35 17.90 -2.83
C VAL A 325 -3.22 19.10 -3.16
N ASN A 326 -4.51 18.86 -3.42
CA ASN A 326 -5.49 19.89 -3.72
C ASN A 326 -6.43 20.19 -2.55
N SER A 327 -6.18 19.65 -1.36
CA SER A 327 -7.07 19.75 -0.19
C SER A 327 -8.48 19.19 -0.39
N GLU A 328 -8.64 18.17 -1.24
CA GLU A 328 -9.95 17.62 -1.64
C GLU A 328 -10.33 16.34 -0.88
N CYS A 329 -9.49 15.88 0.06
CA CYS A 329 -9.69 14.61 0.76
C CYS A 329 -11.06 14.48 1.42
N ASN A 330 -11.47 15.48 2.22
CA ASN A 330 -12.72 15.38 2.96
C ASN A 330 -13.93 15.40 2.04
N GLU A 331 -13.95 16.28 1.05
CA GLU A 331 -15.06 16.38 0.09
C GLU A 331 -15.24 15.08 -0.69
N ARG A 332 -14.15 14.56 -1.28
CA ARG A 332 -14.16 13.29 -2.01
C ARG A 332 -14.55 12.13 -1.10
N TRP A 333 -14.04 12.09 0.12
CA TRP A 333 -14.42 11.06 1.09
C TRP A 333 -15.94 11.07 1.33
N GLN A 334 -16.54 12.24 1.59
CA GLN A 334 -17.99 12.34 1.84
C GLN A 334 -18.83 11.92 0.62
N ASP A 335 -18.44 12.30 -0.59
CA ASP A 335 -19.13 11.87 -1.82
C ASP A 335 -19.14 10.34 -1.94
N PHE A 336 -17.96 9.73 -1.95
CA PHE A 336 -17.84 8.29 -2.10
C PHE A 336 -18.41 7.52 -0.91
N TRP A 337 -18.29 8.05 0.30
CA TRP A 337 -18.92 7.47 1.49
C TRP A 337 -20.43 7.36 1.32
N ASN A 338 -21.08 8.39 0.77
CA ASN A 338 -22.52 8.38 0.51
C ASN A 338 -22.94 7.45 -0.64
N ARG A 339 -22.01 7.16 -1.56
CA ARG A 339 -22.23 6.28 -2.72
C ARG A 339 -21.92 4.82 -2.46
N ARG A 340 -21.19 4.50 -1.39
CA ARG A 340 -20.82 3.13 -1.04
C ARG A 340 -22.07 2.28 -0.82
N ARG A 341 -21.98 1.01 -1.20
CA ARG A 341 -22.98 0.02 -0.82
C ARG A 341 -22.77 -0.39 0.64
N VAL A 342 -23.84 -0.84 1.28
CA VAL A 342 -23.83 -1.36 2.64
C VAL A 342 -24.57 -2.67 2.67
N VAL A 343 -24.06 -3.61 3.46
CA VAL A 343 -24.72 -4.91 3.62
C VAL A 343 -26.06 -4.71 4.34
N LYS A 344 -27.13 -5.27 3.77
CA LYS A 344 -28.44 -5.25 4.41
C LYS A 344 -28.48 -6.29 5.52
N ALA A 345 -28.69 -5.83 6.76
CA ALA A 345 -29.04 -6.72 7.85
C ALA A 345 -30.46 -7.27 7.60
N THR A 346 -30.56 -8.49 7.05
CA THR A 346 -31.86 -9.18 7.01
C THR A 346 -32.29 -9.51 8.45
N GLY A 347 -33.54 -9.16 8.76
CA GLY A 347 -34.13 -9.14 10.10
C GLY A 347 -34.32 -10.50 10.74
#